data_AF-A0A386HNS0-F1
#
_entry.id   AF-A0A386HNS0-F1
#
_cell.length_a   1.000
_cell.length_b   1.000
_cell.length_c   1.000
_cell.angle_alpha   90.00
_cell.angle_beta   90.00
_cell.angle_gamma   90.00
#
_symmetry.space_group_name_H-M   'P 1'
#
loop_
_entity.id
_entity.type
_entity.pdbx_description
1 polymer ?
#
loop_
_entity_poly.entity_id
_entity_poly.type
_entity_poly.pdbx_seq_one_letter_code
_entity_poly.pdbx_strand_id
1 'polypeptide(L)'
;MENINKNTRNKALKIYLSSEEYQVIRNNLAETTHLYMSEYLRKILLKKPIIGSYRDQTMEDLMNVLVELKNELNSIGNNFNLAIKELHSLQHIAEYKP
;
A
#
# COMPACT_ATOMS: atom_id res chain seq x y z
N MET A 1 -40.58 -11.88 -21.71
CA MET A 1 -39.24 -11.59 -22.26
C MET A 1 -38.42 -10.99 -21.13
N GLU A 2 -37.49 -11.75 -20.54
CA GLU A 2 -36.69 -11.27 -19.40
C GLU A 2 -35.76 -10.13 -19.82
N ASN A 3 -35.84 -9.02 -19.08
CA ASN A 3 -34.90 -7.90 -19.16
C ASN A 3 -33.53 -8.38 -18.63
N ILE A 4 -32.71 -8.97 -19.50
CA ILE A 4 -31.31 -9.26 -19.19
C ILE A 4 -30.60 -7.91 -19.12
N ASN A 5 -30.40 -7.42 -17.90
CA ASN A 5 -29.56 -6.27 -17.62
C ASN A 5 -28.17 -6.55 -18.20
N LYS A 6 -27.76 -5.82 -19.25
CA LYS A 6 -26.56 -6.10 -20.08
C LYS A 6 -25.24 -6.18 -19.29
N ASN A 7 -25.23 -5.77 -18.03
CA ASN A 7 -24.06 -5.72 -17.16
C ASN A 7 -23.97 -6.89 -16.16
N THR A 8 -24.97 -7.77 -16.10
CA THR A 8 -24.97 -8.90 -15.16
C THR A 8 -24.01 -9.99 -15.65
N ARG A 9 -22.92 -10.19 -14.92
CA ARG A 9 -21.91 -11.23 -15.18
C ARG A 9 -22.40 -12.57 -14.63
N ASN A 10 -23.05 -13.39 -15.45
CA ASN A 10 -23.68 -14.65 -15.04
C ASN A 10 -22.98 -15.93 -15.54
N LYS A 11 -21.87 -15.79 -16.29
CA LYS A 11 -21.09 -16.92 -16.81
C LYS A 11 -19.72 -16.98 -16.15
N ALA A 12 -19.35 -18.16 -15.64
CA ALA A 12 -18.04 -18.42 -15.06
C ALA A 12 -17.11 -19.11 -16.07
N LEU A 13 -15.88 -18.64 -16.19
CA LEU A 13 -14.81 -19.29 -16.94
C LEU A 13 -13.84 -19.93 -15.94
N LYS A 14 -13.67 -21.25 -16.02
CA LYS A 14 -12.69 -21.98 -15.21
C LYS A 14 -11.53 -22.38 -16.12
N ILE A 15 -10.32 -22.03 -15.69
CA ILE A 15 -9.07 -22.44 -16.34
C ILE A 15 -8.24 -23.19 -15.31
N TYR A 16 -7.61 -24.28 -15.73
CA TYR A 16 -6.61 -24.97 -14.94
C TYR A 16 -5.25 -24.42 -15.33
N LEU A 17 -4.45 -24.08 -14.33
CA LEU A 17 -3.11 -23.53 -14.50
C LEU A 17 -2.14 -24.42 -13.73
N SER A 18 -0.98 -24.64 -14.32
CA SER A 18 0.20 -25.09 -13.59
C SER A 18 0.65 -24.02 -12.59
N SER A 19 1.47 -24.41 -11.63
CA SER A 19 2.01 -23.48 -10.62
C SER A 19 2.85 -22.38 -11.28
N GLU A 20 3.61 -22.73 -12.32
CA GLU A 20 4.45 -21.82 -13.07
C GLU A 20 3.61 -20.77 -13.81
N GLU A 21 2.56 -21.21 -14.51
CA GLU A 21 1.65 -20.31 -15.23
C GLU A 21 0.92 -19.36 -14.28
N TYR A 22 0.47 -19.87 -13.12
CA TYR A 22 -0.16 -19.03 -12.12
C TYR A 22 0.78 -17.93 -11.61
N GLN A 23 2.05 -18.28 -11.36
CA GLN A 23 3.04 -17.32 -10.87
C GLN A 23 3.35 -16.23 -11.89
N VAL A 24 3.47 -16.59 -13.17
CA VAL A 24 3.65 -15.61 -14.26
C VAL A 24 2.48 -14.62 -14.30
N ILE A 25 1.24 -15.12 -14.25
CA ILE A 25 0.06 -14.24 -14.28
C ILE A 25 0.02 -13.34 -13.03
N ARG A 26 0.42 -13.86 -11.87
CA ARG A 26 0.48 -13.09 -10.62
C ARG A 26 1.52 -11.98 -10.68
N ASN A 27 2.71 -12.25 -11.23
CA ASN A 27 3.76 -11.25 -11.40
C ASN A 27 3.29 -10.15 -12.38
N ASN A 28 2.70 -10.54 -13.51
CA ASN A 28 2.17 -9.58 -14.48
C ASN A 28 1.01 -8.75 -13.91
N LEU A 29 0.19 -9.30 -12.98
CA LEU A 29 -0.82 -8.54 -12.26
C LEU A 29 -0.19 -7.46 -11.38
N ALA A 30 0.91 -7.78 -10.68
CA ALA A 30 1.60 -6.85 -9.80
C ALA A 30 2.24 -5.66 -10.55
N GLU A 31 2.60 -5.86 -11.83
CA GLU A 31 3.09 -4.81 -12.73
C GLU A 31 1.98 -3.93 -13.32
N THR A 32 0.73 -4.12 -12.89
CA THR A 32 -0.42 -3.37 -13.40
C THR A 32 -1.07 -2.57 -12.29
N THR A 33 -1.91 -1.59 -12.65
CA THR A 33 -2.67 -0.80 -11.68
C THR A 33 -3.84 -1.56 -11.03
N HIS A 34 -4.02 -2.85 -11.35
CA HIS A 34 -5.26 -3.57 -11.06
C HIS A 34 -5.09 -4.45 -9.82
N LEU A 35 -6.03 -4.32 -8.88
CA LEU A 35 -6.00 -5.07 -7.61
C LEU A 35 -6.52 -6.51 -7.74
N TYR A 36 -7.44 -6.75 -8.67
CA TYR A 36 -8.15 -8.02 -8.76
C TYR A 36 -7.75 -8.81 -10.01
N MET A 37 -7.33 -10.07 -9.78
CA MET A 37 -7.00 -11.03 -10.84
C MET A 37 -8.13 -11.18 -11.86
N SER A 38 -9.39 -11.18 -11.41
CA SER A 38 -10.55 -11.33 -12.30
C SER A 38 -10.74 -10.16 -13.26
N GLU A 39 -10.31 -8.95 -12.87
CA GLU A 39 -10.40 -7.77 -13.72
C GLU A 39 -9.26 -7.70 -14.72
N TYR A 40 -8.04 -8.01 -14.26
CA TYR A 40 -6.87 -8.14 -15.08
C TYR A 40 -7.04 -9.19 -16.19
N LEU A 41 -7.40 -10.42 -15.80
CA LEU A 41 -7.68 -11.52 -16.75
C LEU A 41 -8.79 -11.15 -17.73
N ARG A 42 -9.84 -10.47 -17.27
CA ARG A 42 -10.93 -10.04 -18.16
C ARG A 42 -10.45 -9.02 -19.20
N LYS A 43 -9.57 -8.07 -18.82
CA LYS A 43 -9.03 -7.12 -19.79
C LYS A 43 -8.11 -7.81 -20.80
N ILE A 44 -7.28 -8.77 -20.38
CA ILE A 44 -6.47 -9.59 -21.29
C ILE A 44 -7.37 -10.36 -22.27
N LEU A 45 -8.32 -11.14 -21.74
CA LEU A 45 -9.20 -12.00 -22.55
C LEU A 45 -10.06 -11.21 -23.53
N LEU A 46 -10.45 -9.99 -23.16
CA LEU A 46 -11.24 -9.09 -24.02
C LEU A 46 -10.37 -8.14 -24.86
N LYS A 47 -9.04 -8.32 -24.87
CA LYS A 47 -8.07 -7.47 -25.59
C LYS A 47 -8.25 -5.97 -25.30
N LYS A 48 -8.63 -5.64 -24.07
CA LYS A 48 -8.77 -4.26 -23.61
C LYS A 48 -7.41 -3.73 -23.13
N PRO A 49 -7.12 -2.44 -23.30
CA PRO A 49 -5.88 -1.86 -22.83
C PRO A 49 -5.74 -2.02 -21.31
N ILE A 50 -4.56 -2.47 -20.89
CA ILE A 50 -4.16 -2.59 -19.50
C ILE A 50 -3.21 -1.43 -19.26
N ILE A 51 -3.58 -0.54 -18.34
CA ILE A 51 -2.68 0.50 -17.87
C ILE A 51 -1.63 -0.24 -17.04
N GLY A 52 -0.41 -0.35 -17.57
CA GLY A 52 0.73 -0.80 -16.78
C GLY A 52 0.92 0.16 -15.62
N SER A 53 1.27 -0.34 -14.43
CA SER A 53 1.72 0.56 -13.39
C SER A 53 3.07 1.10 -13.87
N TYR A 54 3.13 2.39 -14.16
CA TYR A 54 4.43 3.05 -14.28
C TYR A 54 4.99 3.05 -12.86
N ARG A 55 5.84 2.06 -12.57
CA ARG A 55 6.60 1.99 -11.33
C ARG A 55 7.62 3.11 -11.39
N ASP A 56 7.19 4.31 -10.99
CA ASP A 56 8.07 5.46 -10.92
C ASP A 56 8.99 5.24 -9.72
N GLN A 57 10.14 4.62 -10.00
CA GLN A 57 11.18 4.35 -9.01
C GLN A 57 11.49 5.60 -8.17
N THR A 58 11.42 6.77 -8.80
CA THR A 58 11.57 8.09 -8.15
C THR A 58 10.55 8.33 -7.03
N MET A 59 9.29 7.92 -7.21
CA MET A 59 8.22 8.09 -6.22
C MET A 59 8.37 7.07 -5.07
N GLU A 60 8.80 5.85 -5.38
CA GLU A 60 9.08 4.80 -4.39
C GLU A 60 10.28 5.21 -3.51
N ASP A 61 11.34 5.73 -4.13
CA ASP A 61 12.52 6.27 -3.44
C ASP A 61 12.17 7.50 -2.59
N LEU A 62 11.33 8.41 -3.09
CA LEU A 62 10.85 9.56 -2.32
C LEU A 62 9.97 9.14 -1.13
N MET A 63 9.11 8.14 -1.31
CA MET A 63 8.33 7.54 -0.21
C MET A 63 9.22 6.95 0.86
N ASN A 64 10.29 6.24 0.49
CA ASN A 64 11.25 5.68 1.44
C ASN A 64 11.90 6.78 2.29
N VAL A 65 12.38 7.86 1.64
CA VAL A 65 12.97 9.01 2.35
C VAL A 65 11.95 9.68 3.29
N LEU A 66 10.69 9.83 2.87
CA LEU A 66 9.66 10.41 3.73
C LEU A 66 9.33 9.54 4.94
N VAL A 67 9.36 8.22 4.79
CA VAL A 67 9.15 7.27 5.90
C VAL A 67 10.31 7.35 6.90
N GLU A 68 11.54 7.42 6.42
CA GLU A 68 12.73 7.62 7.27
C GLU A 68 12.63 8.94 8.05
N LEU A 69 12.33 10.05 7.35
CA LEU A 69 12.18 11.36 7.97
C LEU A 69 11.08 11.37 9.05
N LYS A 70 9.96 10.71 8.81
CA LYS A 70 8.89 10.56 9.82
C LYS A 70 9.40 9.85 11.07
N ASN A 71 10.19 8.79 10.91
CA ASN A 71 10.71 8.02 12.03
C ASN A 71 11.73 8.82 12.84
N GLU A 72 12.57 9.62 12.17
CA GLU A 72 13.49 10.55 12.83
C GLU A 72 12.73 11.63 13.61
N LEU A 73 11.71 12.25 13.02
CA LEU A 73 10.87 13.23 13.70
C LEU A 73 10.15 12.65 14.93
N ASN A 74 9.64 11.42 14.83
CA ASN A 74 9.05 10.73 15.98
C ASN A 74 10.08 10.52 17.10
N SER A 75 11.30 10.13 16.74
CA SER A 75 12.39 9.96 17.71
C SER A 75 12.74 11.28 18.40
N ILE A 76 12.82 12.37 17.64
CA ILE A 76 13.05 13.72 18.18
C ILE A 76 11.92 14.13 19.12
N GLY A 77 10.66 13.94 18.72
CA GLY A 77 9.50 14.26 19.56
C GLY A 77 9.49 13.49 20.87
N ASN A 78 9.86 12.22 20.85
CA ASN A 78 10.01 11.40 22.05
C ASN A 78 11.11 11.93 22.98
N ASN A 79 12.28 12.26 22.44
CA ASN A 79 13.38 12.82 23.22
C ASN A 79 13.03 14.18 23.82
N PHE A 80 12.31 15.02 23.08
CA PHE A 80 11.82 16.30 23.56
C PHE A 80 10.82 16.12 24.72
N ASN A 81 9.88 15.19 24.59
CA ASN A 81 8.92 14.87 25.65
C ASN A 81 9.62 14.36 26.92
N LEU A 82 10.70 13.59 26.77
CA LEU A 82 11.52 13.15 27.90
C LEU A 82 12.22 14.35 28.56
N ALA A 83 12.87 15.21 27.78
CA ALA A 83 13.55 16.40 28.31
C ALA A 83 12.58 17.33 29.07
N ILE A 84 11.35 17.50 28.57
CA ILE A 84 10.30 18.26 29.27
C ILE A 84 9.94 17.60 30.61
N LYS A 85 9.74 16.28 30.63
CA LYS A 85 9.42 15.56 31.87
C LYS A 85 10.53 15.70 32.91
N GLU A 86 11.78 15.52 32.50
CA GLU A 86 12.94 15.71 33.37
C GLU A 86 13.03 17.15 33.92
N LEU A 87 12.77 18.16 33.08
CA LEU A 87 12.75 19.56 33.50
C LEU A 87 11.65 19.84 34.54
N HIS A 88 10.43 19.34 34.32
CA HIS A 88 9.33 19.47 35.28
C HIS A 88 9.65 18.75 36.61
N SER A 89 10.27 17.57 36.55
CA SER A 89 10.70 16.84 37.75
C SER A 89 11.77 17.61 38.53
N LEU A 90 12.73 18.24 37.86
CA LEU A 90 13.77 19.07 38.49
C LEU A 90 13.19 20.35 39.12
N GLN A 91 12.19 20.98 38.50
CA GLN A 91 11.50 22.14 39.07
C GLN A 91 10.75 21.78 40.36
N HIS A 92 10.06 20.65 40.40
CA HIS A 92 9.38 20.19 41.63
C HIS A 92 10.36 19.82 42.76
N ILE A 93 11.55 19.30 42.43
CA ILE A 93 12.58 19.03 43.45
C ILE A 93 13.18 20.34 43.99
N ALA A 94 13.31 21.38 43.16
CA ALA A 94 13.81 22.69 43.59
C ALA A 94 12.81 23.45 44.50
N GLU A 95 11.50 23.22 44.32
CA GLU A 95 10.45 23.73 45.21
C GLU A 95 10.42 23.03 46.58
N TYR A 96 11.00 21.83 46.67
CA TYR A 96 11.14 21.05 47.91
C TYR A 96 12.56 21.14 48.47
N LYS A 97 13.09 22.36 48.61
CA LYS A 97 14.27 22.63 49.43
C LYS A 97 13.83 23.34 50.73
N PRO A 98 14.17 22.81 51.92
CA PRO A 98 13.84 23.43 53.20
C PRO A 98 14.58 24.76 53.43
#